data_AF-A0A969KIL2-F1
#
_entry.id   AF-A0A969KIL2-F1
#
_cell.length_a   1.000
_cell.length_b   1.000
_cell.length_c   1.000
_cell.angle_alpha   90.00
_cell.angle_beta   90.00
_cell.angle_gamma   90.00
#
_symmetry.space_group_name_H-M   'P 1'
#
loop_
_entity.id
_entity.type
_entity.pdbx_description
1 polymer ?
#
loop_
_entity_poly.entity_id
_entity_poly.type
_entity_poly.pdbx_seq_one_letter_code
_entity_poly.pdbx_strand_id
1 'polypeptide(L)'
;MTPLLCDRGASEPIPVRPYTTDADWYSFTVMVMQCLLSVHPFGGVYKPKHPGDQMPHGARPLRGITVFHPEVKYPKPAIPYQVLDDSLLHHFHHTFVKERRGKFPLDLLTKTTWDSCAQCGWEYSRPGGCPTCGQPLTFVPQVSQRQIQVTQIAKINGVFLEVVAYGHKLYWLSSDRGNFYRENNQCIFTNQANATNHYRFRLHPHYTVIITEDQAVSLYHQGQPSVYHPAKIAIDRLVQCNHHGRYWLQGGQLWRDGNLGPEYIGEVMAGQPIFGSGPILV
;
A
#
# COMPACT_ATOMS: atom_id res chain seq x y z
N MET A 1 2.10 9.24 25.42
CA MET A 1 2.93 9.96 26.42
C MET A 1 3.84 10.97 25.71
N THR A 2 3.93 12.21 26.20
CA THR A 2 4.81 13.26 25.62
C THR A 2 6.25 13.13 26.15
N PRO A 3 7.28 13.16 25.28
CA PRO A 3 8.68 13.09 25.73
C PRO A 3 9.13 14.26 26.64
N LEU A 4 8.44 15.40 26.59
CA LEU A 4 8.77 16.57 27.44
C LEU A 4 8.53 16.36 28.93
N LEU A 5 7.73 15.36 29.29
CA LEU A 5 7.48 14.99 30.69
C LEU A 5 8.41 13.88 31.17
N CYS A 6 9.27 13.36 30.30
CA CYS A 6 10.13 12.23 30.59
C CYS A 6 11.53 12.68 30.99
N ASP A 7 12.26 11.80 31.69
CA ASP A 7 13.69 11.97 31.91
C ASP A 7 14.43 11.92 30.57
N ARG A 8 15.11 13.01 30.20
CA ARG A 8 15.90 13.11 28.96
C ARG A 8 17.23 12.35 29.01
N GLY A 9 17.69 11.98 30.20
CA GLY A 9 18.91 11.18 30.40
C GLY A 9 18.69 9.68 30.24
N ALA A 10 17.44 9.22 30.32
CA ALA A 10 17.10 7.80 30.28
C ALA A 10 17.30 7.18 28.88
N SER A 11 17.38 5.86 28.83
CA SER A 11 17.41 5.07 27.60
C SER A 11 16.01 4.78 27.03
N GLU A 12 14.96 5.10 27.79
CA GLU A 12 13.56 4.90 27.43
C GLU A 12 12.66 5.96 28.09
N PRO A 13 11.44 6.19 27.59
CA PRO A 13 10.58 7.24 28.13
C PRO A 13 10.07 6.91 29.54
N ILE A 14 10.67 7.53 30.56
CA ILE A 14 10.26 7.42 31.96
C ILE A 14 9.64 8.76 32.39
N PRO A 15 8.34 8.83 32.72
CA PRO A 15 7.71 10.08 33.15
C PRO A 15 8.26 10.53 34.51
N VAL A 16 8.74 11.77 34.57
CA VAL A 16 9.27 12.42 35.79
C VAL A 16 8.54 13.72 36.14
N ARG A 17 7.55 14.11 35.32
CA ARG A 17 6.70 15.28 35.51
C ARG A 17 5.22 14.89 35.41
N PRO A 18 4.33 15.61 36.10
CA PRO A 18 2.89 15.34 36.04
C PRO A 18 2.33 15.58 34.63
N TYR A 19 1.23 14.89 34.32
CA TYR A 19 0.48 15.11 33.08
C TYR A 19 -0.17 16.50 33.05
N THR A 20 -0.33 17.03 31.84
CA THR A 20 -0.89 18.36 31.59
C THR A 20 -1.85 18.29 30.41
N THR A 21 -2.75 19.26 30.28
CA THR A 21 -3.64 19.38 29.10
C THR A 21 -2.85 19.43 27.77
N ASP A 22 -1.66 20.02 27.79
CA ASP A 22 -0.75 20.04 26.65
C ASP A 22 -0.20 18.65 26.28
N ALA A 23 -0.06 17.75 27.26
CA ALA A 23 0.30 16.35 27.02
C ALA A 23 -0.84 15.57 26.35
N ASP A 24 -2.10 15.90 26.66
CA ASP A 24 -3.26 15.29 26.02
C ASP A 24 -3.37 15.75 24.57
N TRP A 25 -3.21 17.05 24.29
CA TRP A 25 -3.19 17.56 22.92
C TRP A 25 -2.03 17.03 22.09
N TYR A 26 -0.87 16.82 22.71
CA TYR A 26 0.22 16.11 22.07
C TYR A 26 -0.20 14.69 21.69
N SER A 27 -0.80 13.95 22.62
CA SER A 27 -1.26 12.57 22.37
C SER A 27 -2.35 12.52 21.30
N PHE A 28 -3.24 13.51 21.27
CA PHE A 28 -4.20 13.70 20.17
C PHE A 28 -3.48 13.89 18.83
N THR A 29 -2.48 14.77 18.77
CA THR A 29 -1.71 15.03 17.54
C THR A 29 -0.96 13.77 17.07
N VAL A 30 -0.44 12.96 18.01
CA VAL A 30 0.15 11.65 17.72
C VAL A 30 -0.89 10.73 17.06
N MET A 31 -2.09 10.62 17.63
CA MET A 31 -3.17 9.78 17.08
C MET A 31 -3.59 10.25 15.69
N VAL A 32 -3.72 11.56 15.46
CA VAL A 32 -4.02 12.13 14.13
C VAL A 32 -2.94 11.71 13.12
N MET A 33 -1.66 11.82 13.47
CA MET A 33 -0.57 11.35 12.60
C MET A 33 -0.65 9.86 12.32
N GLN A 34 -0.96 9.04 13.33
CA GLN A 34 -1.11 7.59 13.16
C GLN A 34 -2.30 7.22 12.26
N CYS A 35 -3.43 7.90 12.40
CA CYS A 35 -4.60 7.66 11.55
C CYS A 35 -4.33 8.04 10.09
N LEU A 36 -3.66 9.18 9.86
CA LEU A 36 -3.42 9.67 8.50
C LEU A 36 -2.24 8.98 7.81
N LEU A 37 -1.18 8.66 8.56
CA LEU A 37 0.08 8.19 7.99
C LEU A 37 0.44 6.74 8.32
N SER A 38 -0.34 6.08 9.19
CA SER A 38 -0.03 4.73 9.70
C SER A 38 1.36 4.62 10.34
N VAL A 39 1.87 5.72 10.93
CA VAL A 39 3.18 5.76 11.57
C VAL A 39 3.16 6.62 12.83
N HIS A 40 3.93 6.18 13.83
CA HIS A 40 4.19 6.97 15.03
C HIS A 40 5.26 8.06 14.76
N PRO A 41 5.23 9.25 15.40
CA PRO A 41 6.21 10.32 15.15
C PRO A 41 7.68 9.91 15.33
N PHE A 42 7.94 8.88 16.14
CA PHE A 42 9.28 8.32 16.38
C PHE A 42 9.51 6.96 15.72
N GLY A 43 8.66 6.57 14.76
CA GLY A 43 8.84 5.36 13.97
C GLY A 43 10.09 5.40 13.07
N GLY A 44 10.17 4.46 12.14
CA GLY A 44 11.29 4.38 11.19
C GLY A 44 12.58 3.89 11.81
N VAL A 45 13.63 3.85 10.98
CA VAL A 45 14.95 3.34 11.37
C VAL A 45 15.95 4.49 11.36
N TYR A 46 16.44 4.87 12.53
CA TYR A 46 17.50 5.87 12.66
C TYR A 46 18.85 5.27 12.24
N LYS A 47 19.53 5.94 11.32
CA LYS A 47 20.83 5.56 10.77
C LYS A 47 21.77 6.77 10.83
N PRO A 48 22.33 7.09 12.01
CA PRO A 48 23.25 8.21 12.13
C PRO A 48 24.47 8.03 11.24
N LYS A 49 24.98 9.14 10.69
CA LYS A 49 26.23 9.12 9.91
C LYS A 49 27.44 8.86 10.80
N HIS A 50 27.41 9.35 12.04
CA HIS A 50 28.47 9.18 13.02
C HIS A 50 28.12 8.05 13.99
N PRO A 51 28.98 7.03 14.16
CA PRO A 51 28.71 5.92 15.08
C PRO A 51 28.48 6.35 16.54
N GLY A 52 29.08 7.47 16.97
CA GLY A 52 28.91 8.02 18.31
C GLY A 52 27.50 8.54 18.62
N ASP A 53 26.69 8.80 17.59
CA ASP A 53 25.30 9.26 17.75
C ASP A 53 24.30 8.08 17.82
N GLN A 54 24.80 6.84 17.73
CA GLN A 54 23.95 5.66 17.79
C GLN A 54 23.33 5.50 19.17
N MET A 55 22.03 5.22 19.20
CA MET A 55 21.27 5.10 20.44
C MET A 55 20.17 4.04 20.33
N PRO A 56 19.70 3.50 21.47
CA PRO A 56 18.53 2.63 21.50
C PRO A 56 17.29 3.32 20.91
N HIS A 57 16.41 2.57 20.26
CA HIS A 57 15.20 3.12 19.66
C HIS A 57 14.32 3.85 20.69
N GLY A 58 14.22 3.32 21.91
CA GLY A 58 13.47 3.93 23.02
C GLY A 58 14.00 5.29 23.49
N ALA A 59 15.28 5.61 23.23
CA ALA A 59 15.88 6.88 23.61
C ALA A 59 15.59 8.00 22.59
N ARG A 60 15.21 7.65 21.35
CA ARG A 60 14.97 8.62 20.27
C ARG A 60 13.93 9.70 20.61
N PRO A 61 12.77 9.38 21.22
CA PRO A 61 11.80 10.39 21.61
C PRO A 61 12.37 11.45 22.56
N LEU A 62 13.29 11.05 23.44
CA LEU A 62 13.94 11.91 24.43
C LEU A 62 14.96 12.87 23.80
N ARG A 63 15.46 12.52 22.60
CA ARG A 63 16.40 13.34 21.80
C ARG A 63 15.71 14.10 20.67
N GLY A 64 14.37 14.03 20.55
CA GLY A 64 13.63 14.69 19.48
C GLY A 64 13.87 14.10 18.08
N ILE A 65 14.36 12.86 17.98
CA ILE A 65 14.68 12.21 16.70
C ILE A 65 13.43 11.57 16.09
N THR A 66 12.64 12.40 15.42
CA THR A 66 11.38 12.03 14.76
C THR A 66 11.59 11.40 13.38
N VAL A 67 10.52 10.91 12.75
CA VAL A 67 10.50 10.47 11.36
C VAL A 67 10.83 11.57 10.34
N PHE A 68 10.81 12.84 10.74
CA PHE A 68 11.21 13.98 9.91
C PHE A 68 12.72 14.26 9.96
N HIS A 69 13.46 13.58 10.84
CA HIS A 69 14.90 13.72 10.93
C HIS A 69 15.57 13.17 9.65
N PRO A 70 16.54 13.87 9.03
CA PRO A 70 17.13 13.48 7.75
C PRO A 70 17.84 12.11 7.78
N GLU A 71 18.30 11.70 8.96
CA GLU A 71 18.95 10.40 9.17
C GLU A 71 17.99 9.29 9.63
N VAL A 72 16.68 9.56 9.66
CA VAL A 72 15.67 8.55 9.91
C VAL A 72 15.10 8.08 8.58
N LYS A 73 15.28 6.78 8.31
CA LYS A 73 14.61 6.13 7.20
C LYS A 73 13.13 5.94 7.55
N TYR A 74 12.28 6.64 6.81
CA TYR A 74 10.83 6.51 6.92
C TYR A 74 10.37 5.05 6.71
N PRO A 75 9.42 4.51 7.49
CA PRO A 75 8.95 3.14 7.32
C PRO A 75 8.35 2.92 5.93
N LYS A 76 8.75 1.84 5.25
CA LYS A 76 8.15 1.43 3.98
C LYS A 76 6.63 1.17 4.03
N PRO A 77 6.06 0.55 5.07
CA PRO A 77 4.61 0.28 5.10
C PRO A 77 3.76 1.51 5.47
N ALA A 78 4.39 2.62 5.87
CA ALA A 78 3.68 3.84 6.22
C ALA A 78 3.32 4.65 4.97
N ILE A 79 2.23 5.42 5.07
CA ILE A 79 1.80 6.35 4.03
C ILE A 79 2.81 7.51 3.98
N PRO A 80 3.41 7.86 2.82
CA PRO A 80 4.38 8.95 2.72
C PRO A 80 3.77 10.26 3.20
N TYR A 81 4.45 10.96 4.11
CA TYR A 81 3.92 12.21 4.67
C TYR A 81 3.72 13.31 3.60
N GLN A 82 4.36 13.19 2.44
CA GLN A 82 4.21 14.11 1.30
C GLN A 82 2.79 14.15 0.72
N VAL A 83 1.91 13.20 1.08
CA VAL A 83 0.49 13.23 0.68
C VAL A 83 -0.30 14.33 1.37
N LEU A 84 0.19 14.82 2.50
CA LEU A 84 -0.46 15.85 3.29
C LEU A 84 -0.17 17.24 2.74
N ASP A 85 -1.13 18.15 2.93
CA ASP A 85 -0.95 19.57 2.69
C ASP A 85 0.13 20.18 3.61
N ASP A 86 0.68 21.30 3.18
CA ASP A 86 1.78 21.96 3.87
C ASP A 86 1.36 22.47 5.27
N SER A 87 0.07 22.77 5.50
CA SER A 87 -0.40 23.29 6.79
C SER A 87 -0.39 22.19 7.86
N LEU A 88 -0.86 20.99 7.51
CA LEU A 88 -0.84 19.83 8.38
C LEU A 88 0.60 19.33 8.62
N LEU A 89 1.43 19.30 7.59
CA LEU A 89 2.86 19.01 7.73
C LEU A 89 3.58 20.01 8.62
N HIS A 90 3.28 21.30 8.45
CA HIS A 90 3.84 22.35 9.28
C HIS A 90 3.43 22.17 10.76
N HIS A 91 2.17 21.83 11.03
CA HIS A 91 1.71 21.53 12.38
C HIS A 91 2.46 20.34 13.00
N PHE A 92 2.58 19.22 12.28
CA PHE A 92 3.35 18.07 12.77
C PHE A 92 4.82 18.42 13.03
N HIS A 93 5.45 19.17 12.13
CA HIS A 93 6.82 19.61 12.32
C HIS A 93 6.95 20.51 13.57
N HIS A 94 6.04 21.46 13.78
CA HIS A 94 6.04 22.30 14.97
C HIS A 94 5.85 21.51 16.27
N THR A 95 4.95 20.52 16.27
CA THR A 95 4.65 19.72 17.44
C THR A 95 5.76 18.73 17.77
N PHE A 96 6.27 18.00 16.78
CA PHE A 96 7.21 16.89 17.00
C PHE A 96 8.68 17.32 16.91
N VAL A 97 9.03 18.25 16.04
CA VAL A 97 10.43 18.70 15.83
C VAL A 97 10.74 19.95 16.64
N LYS A 98 9.84 20.94 16.66
CA LYS A 98 10.01 22.18 17.44
C LYS A 98 9.49 22.08 18.87
N GLU A 99 9.07 20.89 19.28
CA GLU A 99 8.54 20.58 20.62
C GLU A 99 7.43 21.52 21.10
N ARG A 100 6.69 22.15 20.18
CA ARG A 100 5.56 23.01 20.56
C ARG A 100 4.41 22.14 21.05
N ARG A 101 3.74 22.60 22.10
CA ARG A 101 2.54 21.98 22.66
C ARG A 101 1.41 22.97 22.62
N GLY A 102 0.19 22.45 22.64
CA GLY A 102 -1.02 23.25 22.63
C GLY A 102 -2.13 22.57 21.86
N LYS A 103 -3.31 23.19 21.92
CA LYS A 103 -4.53 22.69 21.30
C LYS A 103 -4.33 22.41 19.81
N PHE A 104 -4.79 21.23 19.36
CA PHE A 104 -4.80 20.92 17.94
C PHE A 104 -5.80 21.85 17.22
N PRO A 105 -5.36 22.58 16.18
CA PRO A 105 -6.25 23.45 15.40
C PRO A 105 -7.15 22.59 14.50
N LEU A 106 -8.40 22.40 14.92
CA LEU A 106 -9.38 21.53 14.25
C LEU A 106 -9.58 21.86 12.77
N ASP A 107 -9.41 23.13 12.40
CA ASP A 107 -9.46 23.62 11.03
C ASP A 107 -8.50 22.88 10.08
N LEU A 108 -7.38 22.36 10.57
CA LEU A 108 -6.45 21.54 9.78
C LEU A 108 -6.97 20.15 9.42
N LEU A 109 -8.12 19.74 9.94
CA LEU A 109 -8.79 18.50 9.55
C LEU A 109 -10.11 18.78 8.84
N THR A 110 -10.83 19.82 9.25
CA THR A 110 -12.16 20.13 8.69
C THR A 110 -12.10 20.90 7.38
N LYS A 111 -11.03 21.65 7.13
CA LYS A 111 -10.83 22.42 5.89
C LYS A 111 -9.92 21.72 4.89
N THR A 112 -9.30 20.60 5.27
CA THR A 112 -8.46 19.82 4.38
C THR A 112 -9.32 19.09 3.36
N THR A 113 -9.09 19.41 2.09
CA THR A 113 -9.67 18.71 0.95
C THR A 113 -8.81 17.51 0.57
N TRP A 114 -9.43 16.36 0.39
CA TRP A 114 -8.76 15.13 -0.04
C TRP A 114 -9.15 14.79 -1.46
N ASP A 115 -8.14 14.46 -2.27
CA ASP A 115 -8.30 13.93 -3.62
C ASP A 115 -7.76 12.51 -3.68
N SER A 116 -8.33 11.70 -4.58
CA SER A 116 -7.79 10.39 -4.91
C SER A 116 -7.01 10.46 -6.22
N CYS A 117 -5.78 9.97 -6.22
CA CYS A 117 -4.97 9.92 -7.43
C CYS A 117 -5.53 8.88 -8.40
N ALA A 118 -6.01 9.32 -9.56
CA ALA A 118 -6.47 8.43 -10.63
C ALA A 118 -5.37 7.51 -11.19
N GLN A 119 -4.09 7.85 -10.97
CA GLN A 119 -2.95 7.05 -11.39
C GLN A 119 -2.66 5.97 -10.34
N CYS A 120 -2.25 6.33 -9.12
CA CYS A 120 -1.77 5.34 -8.13
C CYS A 120 -2.80 4.94 -7.06
N GLY A 121 -3.99 5.53 -7.04
CA GLY A 121 -5.03 5.25 -6.06
C GLY A 121 -4.80 5.85 -4.66
N TRP A 122 -3.71 6.57 -4.45
CA TRP A 122 -3.43 7.21 -3.16
C TRP A 122 -4.35 8.40 -2.90
N GLU A 123 -4.85 8.50 -1.68
CA GLU A 123 -5.47 9.72 -1.17
C GLU A 123 -4.40 10.74 -0.79
N TYR A 124 -4.60 11.99 -1.15
CA TYR A 124 -3.70 13.09 -0.84
C TYR A 124 -4.49 14.38 -0.63
N SER A 125 -3.99 15.28 0.22
CA SER A 125 -4.53 16.63 0.38
C SER A 125 -3.61 17.72 -0.16
N ARG A 126 -2.42 17.34 -0.65
CA ARG A 126 -1.43 18.29 -1.13
C ARG A 126 -1.88 19.00 -2.43
N PRO A 127 -1.82 20.34 -2.49
CA PRO A 127 -2.07 21.07 -3.73
C PRO A 127 -1.02 20.74 -4.80
N GLY A 128 -1.43 20.69 -6.07
CA GLY A 128 -0.52 20.45 -7.20
C GLY A 128 -0.40 18.99 -7.63
N GLY A 129 -1.19 18.09 -7.05
CA GLY A 129 -1.36 16.70 -7.50
C GLY A 129 -0.61 15.67 -6.67
N CYS A 130 -0.76 14.39 -7.05
CA CYS A 130 -0.25 13.28 -6.28
C CYS A 130 1.29 13.33 -6.13
N PRO A 131 1.84 13.36 -4.90
CA PRO A 131 3.28 13.46 -4.67
C PRO A 131 4.05 12.19 -5.08
N THR A 132 3.35 11.05 -5.12
CA THR A 132 3.92 9.75 -5.52
C THR A 132 4.09 9.67 -7.03
N CYS A 133 3.18 10.28 -7.79
CA CYS A 133 3.19 10.27 -9.26
C CYS A 133 3.88 11.50 -9.87
N GLY A 134 3.84 12.65 -9.18
CA GLY A 134 4.39 13.93 -9.64
C GLY A 134 5.90 14.07 -9.48
N GLN A 135 6.58 13.13 -8.81
CA GLN A 135 8.02 13.00 -8.87
C GLN A 135 8.36 12.03 -10.01
N PRO A 136 9.13 12.42 -11.05
CA PRO A 136 9.70 11.44 -11.95
C PRO A 136 10.56 10.50 -11.12
N LEU A 137 10.04 9.28 -10.88
CA LEU A 137 10.79 8.18 -10.28
C LEU A 137 11.97 7.89 -11.21
N THR A 138 13.08 8.59 -10.97
CA THR A 138 14.34 8.29 -11.63
C THR A 138 14.85 7.06 -10.93
N PHE A 139 14.51 5.90 -11.47
CA PHE A 139 15.08 4.63 -11.05
C PHE A 139 16.57 4.68 -11.37
N VAL A 140 17.40 5.02 -10.38
CA VAL A 140 18.84 4.78 -10.46
C VAL A 140 19.04 3.33 -10.02
N PRO A 141 19.45 2.41 -10.91
CA PRO A 141 19.72 1.04 -10.51
C PRO A 141 20.80 1.04 -9.43
N GLN A 142 20.42 0.66 -8.21
CA GLN A 142 21.37 0.40 -7.14
C GLN A 142 22.05 -0.94 -7.46
N VAL A 143 23.29 -0.87 -7.94
CA VAL A 143 24.15 -2.05 -8.05
C VAL A 143 24.44 -2.54 -6.62
N SER A 144 23.82 -3.64 -6.24
CA SER A 144 24.16 -4.33 -5.00
C SER A 144 25.53 -4.99 -5.14
N GLN A 145 26.29 -5.13 -4.05
CA GLN A 145 27.59 -5.82 -4.02
C GLN A 145 27.52 -7.35 -4.30
N ARG A 146 26.33 -7.87 -4.66
CA ARG A 146 26.13 -9.20 -5.26
C ARG A 146 25.67 -8.99 -6.70
N GLN A 147 26.20 -9.78 -7.64
CA GLN A 147 25.85 -9.77 -9.07
C GLN A 147 24.33 -9.96 -9.28
N ILE A 148 23.57 -8.88 -9.14
CA ILE A 148 22.14 -8.81 -9.44
C ILE A 148 22.04 -7.92 -10.67
N GLN A 149 21.66 -8.51 -11.79
CA GLN A 149 21.39 -7.78 -13.03
C GLN A 149 19.95 -7.26 -12.97
N VAL A 150 19.81 -5.93 -12.91
CA VAL A 150 18.50 -5.27 -13.01
C VAL A 150 18.27 -4.93 -14.47
N THR A 151 17.24 -5.51 -15.08
CA THR A 151 16.83 -5.24 -16.46
C THR A 151 15.46 -4.59 -16.48
N GLN A 152 15.30 -3.51 -17.25
CA GLN A 152 13.99 -2.92 -17.52
C GLN A 152 13.22 -3.82 -18.49
N ILE A 153 12.07 -4.36 -18.06
CA ILE A 153 11.26 -5.28 -18.87
C ILE A 153 10.14 -4.54 -19.61
N ALA A 154 9.54 -3.52 -19.00
CA ALA A 154 8.49 -2.72 -19.62
C ALA A 154 8.47 -1.29 -19.08
N LYS A 155 7.99 -0.35 -19.90
CA LYS A 155 7.65 1.02 -19.53
C LYS A 155 6.28 1.35 -20.12
N ILE A 156 5.39 1.90 -19.31
CA ILE A 156 4.02 2.26 -19.69
C ILE A 156 3.76 3.74 -19.36
N ASN A 157 2.76 4.34 -20.02
CA ASN A 157 2.32 5.71 -19.73
C ASN A 157 1.38 5.78 -18.51
N GLY A 158 0.77 4.66 -18.15
CA GLY A 158 -0.18 4.54 -17.05
C GLY A 158 0.38 3.88 -15.78
N VAL A 159 -0.44 3.11 -15.08
CA VAL A 159 -0.02 2.31 -13.91
C VAL A 159 -0.15 0.83 -14.13
N PHE A 160 0.69 0.05 -13.46
CA PHE A 160 0.47 -1.38 -13.28
C PHE A 160 -0.54 -1.58 -12.15
N LEU A 161 -1.58 -2.35 -12.41
CA LEU A 161 -2.63 -2.72 -11.46
C LEU A 161 -2.38 -4.09 -10.84
N GLU A 162 -1.78 -5.01 -11.60
CA GLU A 162 -1.44 -6.36 -11.16
C GLU A 162 -0.25 -6.85 -12.00
N VAL A 163 0.70 -7.55 -11.37
CA VAL A 163 1.87 -8.11 -12.04
C VAL A 163 2.14 -9.48 -11.44
N VAL A 164 2.15 -10.52 -12.28
CA VAL A 164 2.43 -11.89 -11.85
C VAL A 164 3.52 -12.51 -12.71
N ALA A 165 4.35 -13.34 -12.09
CA ALA A 165 5.36 -14.14 -12.75
C ALA A 165 4.92 -15.61 -12.76
N TYR A 166 4.85 -16.20 -13.94
CA TYR A 166 4.71 -17.65 -14.10
C TYR A 166 5.94 -18.16 -14.85
N GLY A 167 6.83 -18.85 -14.13
CA GLY A 167 8.14 -19.25 -14.64
C GLY A 167 8.96 -18.02 -15.08
N HIS A 168 9.42 -18.02 -16.34
CA HIS A 168 10.21 -16.92 -16.92
C HIS A 168 9.36 -15.86 -17.65
N LYS A 169 8.03 -15.93 -17.58
CA LYS A 169 7.14 -14.96 -18.22
C LYS A 169 6.46 -14.07 -17.19
N LEU A 170 6.49 -12.77 -17.46
CA LEU A 170 5.73 -11.78 -16.72
C LEU A 170 4.43 -11.48 -17.44
N TYR A 171 3.37 -11.40 -16.66
CA TYR A 171 2.05 -10.98 -17.09
C TYR A 171 1.68 -9.76 -16.26
N TRP A 172 1.15 -8.74 -16.91
CA TRP A 172 0.72 -7.55 -16.19
C TRP A 172 -0.60 -7.03 -16.71
N LEU A 173 -1.28 -6.28 -15.86
CA LEU A 173 -2.40 -5.45 -16.21
C LEU A 173 -2.00 -4.02 -15.94
N SER A 174 -2.17 -3.15 -16.92
CA SER A 174 -1.95 -1.73 -16.76
C SER A 174 -3.19 -0.92 -17.11
N SER A 175 -3.36 0.25 -16.49
CA SER A 175 -4.41 1.20 -16.82
C SER A 175 -3.82 2.51 -17.30
N ASP A 176 -4.33 3.04 -18.41
CA ASP A 176 -4.03 4.38 -18.93
C ASP A 176 -5.34 5.04 -19.40
N ARG A 177 -5.69 6.17 -18.79
CA ARG A 177 -6.91 6.97 -19.09
C ARG A 177 -8.20 6.13 -19.20
N GLY A 178 -8.38 5.20 -18.26
CA GLY A 178 -9.58 4.34 -18.21
C GLY A 178 -9.54 3.13 -19.14
N ASN A 179 -8.50 2.96 -19.96
CA ASN A 179 -8.27 1.76 -20.77
C ASN A 179 -7.33 0.80 -20.05
N PHE A 180 -7.64 -0.49 -20.13
CA PHE A 180 -6.92 -1.55 -19.43
C PHE A 180 -6.17 -2.40 -20.44
N TYR A 181 -4.86 -2.50 -20.28
CA TYR A 181 -3.96 -3.16 -21.22
C TYR A 181 -3.24 -4.36 -20.59
N ARG A 182 -3.04 -5.39 -21.41
CA ARG A 182 -2.19 -6.54 -21.10
C ARG A 182 -0.76 -6.35 -21.58
N GLU A 183 0.12 -7.28 -21.21
CA GLU A 183 1.53 -7.29 -21.60
C GLU A 183 1.81 -7.25 -23.12
N ASN A 184 0.83 -7.67 -23.91
CA ASN A 184 0.86 -7.61 -25.37
C ASN A 184 0.29 -6.30 -25.95
N ASN A 185 0.10 -5.27 -25.12
CA ASN A 185 -0.57 -4.00 -25.45
C ASN A 185 -2.04 -4.14 -25.90
N GLN A 186 -2.66 -5.30 -25.71
CA GLN A 186 -4.08 -5.48 -26.02
C GLN A 186 -4.94 -4.76 -24.97
N CYS A 187 -5.84 -3.89 -25.42
CA CYS A 187 -6.89 -3.33 -24.58
C CYS A 187 -7.95 -4.40 -24.30
N ILE A 188 -8.13 -4.76 -23.03
CA ILE A 188 -9.06 -5.82 -22.62
C ILE A 188 -10.39 -5.27 -22.10
N PHE A 189 -10.43 -4.00 -21.68
CA PHE A 189 -11.61 -3.34 -21.14
C PHE A 189 -11.41 -1.82 -21.08
N THR A 190 -12.50 -1.07 -21.21
CA THR A 190 -12.53 0.39 -21.03
C THR A 190 -13.55 0.74 -19.96
N ASN A 191 -13.11 1.39 -18.88
CA ASN A 191 -13.97 1.90 -17.83
C ASN A 191 -14.33 3.36 -18.13
N GLN A 192 -15.53 3.59 -18.67
CA GLN A 192 -16.01 4.95 -18.97
C GLN A 192 -16.33 5.78 -17.71
N ALA A 193 -16.47 5.15 -16.54
CA ALA A 193 -16.93 5.80 -15.31
C ALA A 193 -15.82 6.15 -14.31
N ASN A 194 -14.54 5.92 -14.63
CA ASN A 194 -13.38 6.11 -13.72
C ASN A 194 -13.51 5.41 -12.35
N ALA A 195 -14.44 4.48 -12.18
CA ALA A 195 -14.70 3.79 -10.92
C ALA A 195 -13.80 2.54 -10.78
N THR A 196 -12.49 2.72 -10.64
CA THR A 196 -11.55 1.59 -10.47
C THR A 196 -11.39 1.14 -9.03
N ASN A 197 -11.81 1.95 -8.06
CA ASN A 197 -11.59 1.71 -6.62
C ASN A 197 -12.34 0.50 -6.04
N HIS A 198 -13.19 -0.17 -6.82
CA HIS A 198 -13.97 -1.33 -6.37
C HIS A 198 -13.58 -2.65 -7.04
N TYR A 199 -12.58 -2.64 -7.94
CA TYR A 199 -12.16 -3.85 -8.65
C TYR A 199 -10.84 -4.40 -8.09
N ARG A 200 -10.83 -5.71 -7.81
CA ARG A 200 -9.59 -6.48 -7.62
C ARG A 200 -9.33 -7.28 -8.89
N PHE A 201 -8.06 -7.47 -9.24
CA PHE A 201 -7.67 -8.17 -10.47
C PHE A 201 -6.88 -9.43 -10.17
N ARG A 202 -7.04 -10.47 -11.00
CA ARG A 202 -6.14 -11.63 -11.04
C ARG A 202 -5.82 -11.98 -12.48
N LEU A 203 -4.58 -12.41 -12.71
CA LEU A 203 -4.07 -12.63 -14.06
C LEU A 203 -3.85 -14.11 -14.32
N HIS A 204 -4.44 -14.58 -15.40
CA HIS A 204 -4.14 -15.84 -16.04
C HIS A 204 -3.50 -15.55 -17.42
N PRO A 205 -2.68 -16.45 -18.00
CA PRO A 205 -2.11 -16.24 -19.32
C PRO A 205 -3.11 -15.97 -20.46
N HIS A 206 -4.36 -16.42 -20.30
CA HIS A 206 -5.38 -16.34 -21.35
C HIS A 206 -6.56 -15.40 -21.03
N TYR A 207 -6.70 -14.98 -19.78
CA TYR A 207 -7.80 -14.13 -19.34
C TYR A 207 -7.44 -13.29 -18.12
N THR A 208 -8.15 -12.18 -17.96
CA THR A 208 -8.08 -11.33 -16.76
C THR A 208 -9.33 -11.53 -15.95
N VAL A 209 -9.19 -11.83 -14.67
CA VAL A 209 -10.31 -11.89 -13.74
C VAL A 209 -10.49 -10.53 -13.07
N ILE A 210 -11.67 -9.96 -13.20
CA ILE A 210 -12.15 -8.77 -12.50
C ILE A 210 -13.04 -9.24 -11.36
N ILE A 211 -12.74 -8.80 -10.15
CA ILE A 211 -13.38 -9.25 -8.92
C ILE A 211 -14.08 -8.07 -8.27
N THR A 212 -15.37 -8.21 -8.02
CA THR A 212 -16.20 -7.31 -7.20
C THR A 212 -16.40 -7.88 -5.80
N GLU A 213 -17.37 -7.38 -5.04
CA GLU A 213 -17.66 -7.89 -3.69
C GLU A 213 -18.16 -9.34 -3.72
N ASP A 214 -19.08 -9.66 -4.63
CA ASP A 214 -19.84 -10.92 -4.65
C ASP A 214 -19.61 -11.75 -5.94
N GLN A 215 -18.89 -11.21 -6.91
CA GLN A 215 -18.76 -11.82 -8.24
C GLN A 215 -17.34 -11.68 -8.78
N ALA A 216 -16.97 -12.61 -9.67
CA ALA A 216 -15.79 -12.47 -10.50
C ALA A 216 -16.14 -12.72 -11.97
N VAL A 217 -15.62 -11.86 -12.84
CA VAL A 217 -15.82 -11.89 -14.29
C VAL A 217 -14.48 -12.07 -14.99
N SER A 218 -14.38 -13.03 -15.91
CA SER A 218 -13.18 -13.32 -16.69
C SER A 218 -13.30 -12.77 -18.10
N LEU A 219 -12.37 -11.90 -18.46
CA LEU A 219 -12.22 -11.32 -19.78
C LEU A 219 -11.13 -12.07 -20.54
N TYR A 220 -11.53 -12.85 -21.53
CA TYR A 220 -10.61 -13.64 -22.36
C TYR A 220 -9.90 -12.75 -23.37
N HIS A 221 -8.58 -12.89 -23.46
CA HIS A 221 -7.76 -12.07 -24.37
C HIS A 221 -7.89 -12.57 -25.81
N GLN A 222 -8.13 -13.88 -26.01
CA GLN A 222 -8.43 -14.50 -27.30
C GLN A 222 -9.42 -15.65 -27.11
N GLY A 223 -10.41 -15.78 -28.01
CA GLY A 223 -11.46 -16.80 -27.93
C GLY A 223 -12.70 -16.39 -27.13
N GLN A 224 -13.74 -17.23 -27.18
CA GLN A 224 -14.97 -17.07 -26.40
C GLN A 224 -14.88 -17.92 -25.11
N PRO A 225 -15.57 -17.52 -24.03
CA PRO A 225 -15.72 -18.36 -22.85
C PRO A 225 -16.34 -19.72 -23.24
N SER A 226 -15.80 -20.82 -22.72
CA SER A 226 -16.45 -22.13 -22.88
C SER A 226 -17.52 -22.32 -21.81
N VAL A 227 -18.54 -23.15 -22.08
CA VAL A 227 -19.55 -23.54 -21.08
C VAL A 227 -18.90 -24.15 -19.82
N TYR A 228 -17.73 -24.77 -20.00
CA TYR A 228 -16.94 -25.39 -18.94
C TYR A 228 -16.08 -24.40 -18.14
N HIS A 229 -15.87 -23.18 -18.65
CA HIS A 229 -15.10 -22.13 -17.99
C HIS A 229 -15.94 -20.85 -17.93
N PRO A 230 -16.90 -20.78 -16.98
CA PRO A 230 -17.88 -19.71 -16.95
C PRO A 230 -17.17 -18.36 -16.84
N ALA A 231 -17.58 -17.43 -17.71
CA ALA A 231 -17.06 -16.06 -17.72
C ALA A 231 -17.43 -15.31 -16.45
N LYS A 232 -18.44 -15.75 -15.71
CA LYS A 232 -18.91 -15.13 -14.49
C LYS A 232 -19.13 -16.19 -13.42
N ILE A 233 -18.55 -15.98 -12.25
CA ILE A 233 -18.72 -16.85 -11.08
C ILE A 233 -19.18 -16.01 -9.89
N ALA A 234 -20.09 -16.59 -9.08
CA ALA A 234 -20.41 -16.04 -7.77
C ALA A 234 -19.30 -16.44 -6.80
N ILE A 235 -18.91 -15.51 -5.93
CA ILE A 235 -17.83 -15.72 -4.98
C ILE A 235 -18.25 -15.18 -3.62
N ASP A 236 -17.71 -15.77 -2.56
CA ASP A 236 -17.89 -15.21 -1.23
C ASP A 236 -17.01 -13.98 -1.06
N ARG A 237 -15.70 -14.13 -1.27
CA ARG A 237 -14.71 -13.05 -1.04
C ARG A 237 -13.43 -13.12 -1.86
N LEU A 238 -13.05 -14.29 -2.38
CA LEU A 238 -11.70 -14.51 -2.89
C LEU A 238 -11.68 -15.32 -4.19
N VAL A 239 -10.85 -14.84 -5.11
CA VAL A 239 -10.38 -15.56 -6.29
C VAL A 239 -8.86 -15.46 -6.35
N GLN A 240 -8.21 -16.55 -6.73
CA GLN A 240 -6.79 -16.62 -7.07
C GLN A 240 -6.61 -17.27 -8.43
N CYS A 241 -5.49 -16.98 -9.09
CA CYS A 241 -5.11 -17.59 -10.37
C CYS A 241 -3.68 -18.10 -10.30
N ASN A 242 -3.41 -19.15 -11.07
CA ASN A 242 -2.06 -19.55 -11.45
C ASN A 242 -2.00 -19.79 -12.97
N HIS A 243 -1.01 -20.52 -13.47
CA HIS A 243 -0.91 -20.86 -14.90
C HIS A 243 -1.84 -22.00 -15.35
N HIS A 244 -2.52 -22.68 -14.43
CA HIS A 244 -3.47 -23.76 -14.71
C HIS A 244 -4.92 -23.28 -14.76
N GLY A 245 -5.31 -22.37 -13.87
CA GLY A 245 -6.68 -21.88 -13.83
C GLY A 245 -6.99 -20.98 -12.63
N ARG A 246 -8.29 -20.76 -12.40
CA ARG A 246 -8.85 -20.03 -11.26
C ARG A 246 -9.14 -20.95 -10.09
N TYR A 247 -9.07 -20.37 -8.90
CA TYR A 247 -9.47 -20.96 -7.63
C TYR A 247 -10.32 -19.93 -6.89
N TRP A 248 -11.48 -20.33 -6.36
CA TRP A 248 -12.37 -19.39 -5.67
C TRP A 248 -13.11 -20.03 -4.50
N LEU A 249 -13.61 -19.16 -3.62
CA LEU A 249 -14.47 -19.56 -2.51
C LEU A 249 -15.92 -19.25 -2.83
N GLN A 250 -16.80 -20.22 -2.62
CA GLN A 250 -18.25 -20.06 -2.76
C GLN A 250 -18.96 -20.98 -1.76
N GLY A 251 -19.80 -20.41 -0.90
CA GLY A 251 -20.50 -21.16 0.15
C GLY A 251 -19.58 -21.86 1.14
N GLY A 252 -18.41 -21.27 1.45
CA GLY A 252 -17.40 -21.90 2.33
C GLY A 252 -16.61 -23.06 1.68
N GLN A 253 -16.84 -23.33 0.40
CA GLN A 253 -16.17 -24.37 -0.37
C GLN A 253 -15.12 -23.78 -1.30
N LEU A 254 -13.98 -24.46 -1.44
CA LEU A 254 -12.94 -24.16 -2.40
C LEU A 254 -13.21 -24.88 -3.72
N TRP A 255 -13.28 -24.08 -4.78
CA TRP A 255 -13.52 -24.51 -6.14
C TRP A 255 -12.33 -24.16 -7.03
N ARG A 256 -12.19 -24.89 -8.14
CA ARG A 256 -11.27 -24.56 -9.22
C ARG A 256 -11.90 -24.74 -10.59
N ASP A 257 -11.25 -24.18 -11.60
CA ASP A 257 -11.54 -24.53 -12.98
C ASP A 257 -11.23 -26.03 -13.21
N GLY A 258 -12.13 -26.71 -13.90
CA GLY A 258 -12.00 -28.10 -14.31
C GLY A 258 -12.36 -28.28 -15.77
N ASN A 259 -11.95 -29.42 -16.35
CA ASN A 259 -12.11 -29.66 -17.79
C ASN A 259 -13.58 -29.72 -18.23
N LEU A 260 -14.48 -30.12 -17.33
CA LEU A 260 -15.92 -30.29 -17.57
C LEU A 260 -16.79 -29.28 -16.79
N GLY A 261 -16.17 -28.25 -16.22
CA GLY A 261 -16.84 -27.30 -15.33
C GLY A 261 -16.09 -27.09 -14.02
N PRO A 262 -16.63 -26.25 -13.12
CA PRO A 262 -16.11 -26.09 -11.78
C PRO A 262 -15.92 -27.39 -11.01
N GLU A 263 -14.74 -27.58 -10.44
CA GLU A 263 -14.41 -28.73 -9.61
C GLU A 263 -14.27 -28.32 -8.16
N TYR A 264 -14.95 -29.06 -7.29
CA TYR A 264 -14.81 -28.93 -5.84
C TYR A 264 -13.47 -29.53 -5.38
N ILE A 265 -12.72 -28.78 -4.57
CA ILE A 265 -11.45 -29.21 -3.99
C ILE A 265 -11.62 -29.62 -2.53
N GLY A 266 -12.41 -28.87 -1.75
CA GLY A 266 -12.53 -29.07 -0.31
C GLY A 266 -13.25 -27.92 0.40
N GLU A 267 -13.44 -28.05 1.71
CA GLU A 267 -14.01 -26.98 2.54
C GLU A 267 -12.92 -26.06 3.10
N VAL A 268 -13.27 -24.80 3.36
CA VAL A 268 -12.36 -23.83 3.96
C VAL A 268 -12.93 -23.34 5.28
N MET A 269 -12.18 -23.56 6.36
CA MET A 269 -12.59 -23.14 7.70
C MET A 269 -12.65 -21.61 7.81
N ALA A 270 -13.72 -21.10 8.40
CA ALA A 270 -13.89 -19.68 8.67
C ALA A 270 -12.75 -19.15 9.56
N GLY A 271 -12.11 -18.05 9.14
CA GLY A 271 -11.11 -17.34 9.94
C GLY A 271 -9.66 -17.80 9.78
N GLN A 272 -9.34 -18.74 8.88
CA GLN A 272 -7.95 -19.11 8.57
C GLN A 272 -7.37 -18.33 7.37
N PRO A 273 -6.05 -18.07 7.36
CA PRO A 273 -5.41 -17.37 6.25
C PRO A 273 -5.62 -18.14 4.94
N ILE A 274 -6.14 -17.42 3.95
CA ILE A 274 -6.65 -17.98 2.71
C ILE A 274 -5.47 -18.38 1.83
N PHE A 275 -5.54 -19.60 1.28
CA PHE A 275 -4.54 -20.27 0.45
C PHE A 275 -3.84 -19.35 -0.55
N GLY A 276 -2.50 -19.39 -0.57
CA GLY A 276 -1.67 -18.76 -1.59
C GLY A 276 -1.38 -19.75 -2.72
N SER A 277 -1.87 -19.47 -3.92
CA SER A 277 -1.39 -20.13 -5.15
C SER A 277 -0.07 -19.50 -5.60
N GLY A 278 0.93 -19.49 -4.73
CA GLY A 278 2.25 -18.98 -5.06
C GLY A 278 3.03 -19.97 -5.95
N PRO A 279 3.95 -19.50 -6.80
CA PRO A 279 4.97 -20.39 -7.36
C PRO A 279 5.79 -20.99 -6.21
N ILE A 280 5.94 -22.32 -6.20
CA ILE A 280 7.02 -22.94 -5.44
C ILE A 280 8.30 -22.53 -6.19
N LEU A 281 9.03 -21.57 -5.62
CA LEU A 281 10.41 -21.34 -6.01
C LEU A 281 11.19 -22.59 -5.57
N VAL A 282 11.55 -23.42 -6.54
CA VAL A 282 12.67 -24.37 -6.41
C VAL A 282 13.95 -23.62 -6.83
#